data_AF-A0A0K0DP38-F1
#
_entry.id   AF-A0A0K0DP38-F1
#
_cell.length_a   1.000
_cell.length_b   1.000
_cell.length_c   1.000
_cell.angle_alpha   90.00
_cell.angle_beta   90.00
_cell.angle_gamma   90.00
#
_symmetry.space_group_name_H-M   'P 1'
#
loop_
_entity.id
_entity.type
_entity.pdbx_description
1 polymer ?
#
loop_
_entity_poly.entity_id
_entity_poly.type
_entity_poly.pdbx_seq_one_letter_code
_entity_poly.pdbx_strand_id
1 'polypeptide(L)'
;MELSDAIEVSRVNNVFMRKGPRPLQVGSLVLIGHHLIFSPVPSCDGNSDDFWLLHRAVDRVLYEPVSKERPSKGGLLVLKCKNFMIIVFEIPNWDECQAAARSIETLSNINSCDHDYPFYYRCSFQVLDDGWKAFDSEEEFARLIVRCGDAFRISSVNEGFKVCPSYPEKVIVPKGIGDDYLRISATFRDGSRFPVLSYFHKHTKSCILRCGQPLIGPTNRRCKEDENILKSLLNHNRGTIIDTRAIQIAQNARSKGHFEGIAIKLSVIDFTNGCLWIFCCHNHCFEILIAFYLVMVA
;
A
#
# COMPACT_ATOMS: atom_id res chain seq x y z
N MET A 1 -12.74 12.22 20.51
CA MET A 1 -12.35 13.55 20.03
C MET A 1 -13.11 13.77 18.74
N GLU A 2 -13.96 14.77 18.69
CA GLU A 2 -14.65 15.10 17.44
C GLU A 2 -13.66 15.85 16.53
N LEU A 3 -13.81 15.71 15.21
CA LEU A 3 -12.89 16.36 14.25
C LEU A 3 -12.91 17.89 14.37
N SER A 4 -14.03 18.46 14.81
CA SER A 4 -14.18 19.88 15.11
C SER A 4 -13.30 20.35 16.26
N ASP A 5 -13.02 19.49 17.24
CA ASP A 5 -12.22 19.85 18.41
C ASP A 5 -10.76 20.14 18.05
N ALA A 6 -10.29 19.59 16.92
CA ALA A 6 -8.94 19.82 16.40
C ALA A 6 -8.83 21.11 15.57
N ILE A 7 -9.93 21.81 15.30
CA ILE A 7 -9.95 23.02 14.47
C ILE A 7 -9.90 24.24 15.39
N GLU A 8 -8.72 24.85 15.48
CA GLU A 8 -8.53 26.11 16.23
C GLU A 8 -9.08 27.32 15.47
N VAL A 9 -9.07 27.26 14.13
CA VAL A 9 -9.60 28.31 13.25
C VAL A 9 -10.35 27.67 12.09
N SER A 10 -11.66 27.94 12.00
CA SER A 10 -12.51 27.35 10.96
C SER A 10 -12.43 28.09 9.63
N ARG A 11 -12.16 29.41 9.66
CA ARG A 11 -12.08 30.25 8.47
C ARG A 11 -11.05 31.36 8.62
N VAL A 12 -10.21 31.50 7.60
CA VAL A 12 -9.22 32.56 7.45
C VAL A 12 -9.53 33.32 6.16
N ASN A 13 -9.77 34.63 6.24
CA ASN A 13 -10.11 35.45 5.09
C ASN A 13 -8.85 36.13 4.52
N ASN A 14 -8.94 36.64 3.28
CA ASN A 14 -7.86 37.36 2.60
C ASN A 14 -6.55 36.58 2.48
N VAL A 15 -6.65 35.26 2.27
CA VAL A 15 -5.52 34.36 2.05
C VAL A 15 -5.09 34.43 0.59
N PHE A 16 -3.81 34.62 0.33
CA PHE A 16 -3.27 34.65 -1.02
C PHE A 16 -2.61 33.31 -1.38
N MET A 17 -3.11 32.62 -2.40
CA MET A 17 -2.47 31.41 -2.92
C MET A 17 -1.27 31.81 -3.79
N ARG A 18 -0.06 31.67 -3.25
CA ARG A 18 1.20 31.96 -3.97
C ARG A 18 1.64 30.83 -4.89
N LYS A 19 1.27 29.60 -4.55
CA LYS A 19 1.60 28.40 -5.31
C LYS A 19 0.57 27.32 -5.04
N GLY A 20 0.16 26.59 -6.05
CA GLY A 20 -0.79 25.51 -5.90
C GLY A 20 -1.33 25.05 -7.26
N PRO A 21 -2.41 24.27 -7.26
CA PRO A 21 -3.05 23.80 -8.48
C PRO A 21 -3.92 24.87 -9.16
N ARG A 22 -4.20 25.99 -8.49
CA ARG A 22 -4.93 27.13 -9.06
C ARG A 22 -3.98 28.31 -9.33
N PRO A 23 -4.35 29.23 -10.25
CA PRO A 23 -3.61 30.47 -10.47
C PRO A 23 -3.47 31.32 -9.19
N LEU A 24 -2.55 32.28 -9.22
CA LEU A 24 -2.34 33.22 -8.13
C LEU A 24 -3.61 34.03 -7.87
N GLN A 25 -4.20 33.86 -6.69
CA GLN A 25 -5.46 34.52 -6.36
C GLN A 25 -5.66 34.67 -4.85
N VAL A 26 -6.46 35.68 -4.49
CA VAL A 26 -6.90 35.91 -3.10
C VAL A 26 -8.20 35.15 -2.87
N GLY A 27 -8.36 34.58 -1.69
CA GLY A 27 -9.54 33.83 -1.30
C GLY A 27 -9.70 33.71 0.22
N SER A 28 -10.60 32.84 0.62
CA SER A 28 -10.76 32.40 2.01
C SER A 28 -10.35 30.95 2.13
N LEU A 29 -9.61 30.63 3.19
CA LEU A 29 -9.29 29.26 3.58
C LEU A 29 -10.31 28.82 4.63
N VAL A 30 -11.00 27.71 4.37
CA VAL A 30 -11.98 27.11 5.27
C VAL A 30 -11.52 25.72 5.65
N LEU A 31 -11.47 25.44 6.96
CA LEU A 31 -11.14 24.13 7.49
C LEU A 31 -12.42 23.48 8.02
N ILE A 32 -12.73 22.30 7.48
CA ILE A 32 -13.78 21.41 7.95
C ILE A 32 -13.16 20.07 8.35
N GLY A 33 -13.94 19.16 8.95
CA GLY A 33 -13.41 17.95 9.59
C GLY A 33 -12.46 17.11 8.71
N HIS A 34 -12.78 16.91 7.42
CA HIS A 34 -11.94 16.12 6.50
C HIS A 34 -11.21 16.92 5.43
N HIS A 35 -11.66 18.15 5.17
CA HIS A 35 -11.18 18.95 4.05
C HIS A 35 -10.69 20.33 4.48
N LEU A 36 -9.68 20.78 3.77
CA LEU A 36 -9.33 22.17 3.57
C LEU A 36 -9.96 22.62 2.26
N ILE A 37 -10.69 23.72 2.31
CA ILE A 37 -11.35 24.34 1.15
C ILE A 37 -10.75 25.73 0.96
N PHE A 38 -10.27 26.03 -0.23
CA PHE A 38 -9.88 27.37 -0.62
C PHE A 38 -10.89 27.94 -1.61
N SER A 39 -11.62 28.96 -1.17
CA SER A 39 -12.66 29.64 -1.95
C SER A 39 -12.12 30.97 -2.46
N PRO A 40 -11.88 31.14 -3.78
CA PRO A 40 -11.42 32.41 -4.32
C PRO A 40 -12.43 33.54 -4.15
N VAL A 41 -11.94 34.78 -4.12
CA VAL A 41 -12.82 35.96 -4.24
C VAL A 41 -13.45 35.94 -5.63
N PRO A 42 -14.79 36.15 -5.77
CA PRO A 42 -15.45 36.13 -7.07
C PRO A 42 -14.83 37.16 -8.01
N SER A 43 -14.35 36.72 -9.17
CA SER A 43 -13.93 37.59 -10.26
C SER A 43 -15.10 37.86 -11.21
N CYS A 44 -15.00 38.94 -12.00
CA CYS A 44 -16.02 39.33 -12.97
C CYS A 44 -16.30 38.25 -14.05
N ASP A 45 -15.37 37.31 -14.24
CA ASP A 45 -15.39 36.32 -15.32
C ASP A 45 -16.04 34.98 -14.94
N GLY A 46 -16.66 34.88 -13.75
CA GLY A 46 -17.63 33.83 -13.41
C GLY A 46 -17.09 32.41 -13.17
N ASN A 47 -15.78 32.16 -13.31
CA ASN A 47 -15.20 30.84 -13.05
C ASN A 47 -14.35 30.84 -11.76
N SER A 48 -15.03 30.86 -10.62
CA SER A 48 -14.43 30.89 -9.29
C SER A 48 -14.67 29.57 -8.54
N ASP A 49 -14.22 28.46 -9.13
CA ASP A 49 -14.36 27.14 -8.52
C ASP A 49 -13.52 27.01 -7.24
N ASP A 50 -14.15 26.47 -6.19
CA ASP A 50 -13.45 26.10 -4.97
C ASP A 50 -12.34 25.08 -5.23
N PHE A 51 -11.28 25.15 -4.44
CA PHE A 51 -10.25 24.12 -4.38
C PHE A 51 -10.41 23.30 -3.09
N TRP A 52 -10.56 21.98 -3.24
CA TRP A 52 -10.77 21.06 -2.13
C TRP A 52 -9.54 20.16 -1.95
N LEU A 53 -9.08 20.02 -0.71
CA LEU A 53 -7.95 19.19 -0.33
C LEU A 53 -8.30 18.38 0.92
N LEU A 54 -8.15 17.06 0.88
CA LEU A 54 -8.25 16.22 2.07
C LEU A 54 -7.08 16.47 3.01
N HIS A 55 -7.31 16.59 4.33
CA HIS A 55 -6.22 16.70 5.31
C HIS A 55 -5.27 15.50 5.23
N ARG A 56 -5.80 14.30 4.98
CA ARG A 56 -5.04 13.05 4.80
C ARG A 56 -4.09 13.09 3.59
N ALA A 57 -4.33 13.98 2.61
CA ALA A 57 -3.46 14.15 1.46
C ALA A 57 -2.22 15.00 1.78
N VAL A 58 -2.25 15.75 2.89
CA VAL A 58 -1.08 16.49 3.39
C VAL A 58 -0.11 15.51 4.04
N ASP A 59 1.14 15.57 3.62
CA ASP A 59 2.27 14.81 4.18
C ASP A 59 2.97 15.63 5.26
N ARG A 60 3.17 16.93 5.00
CA ARG A 60 3.86 17.81 5.93
C ARG A 60 3.33 19.23 5.86
N VAL A 61 3.10 19.82 7.03
CA VAL A 61 2.78 21.23 7.21
C VAL A 61 4.03 21.98 7.63
N LEU A 62 4.29 23.13 7.03
CA LEU A 62 5.32 24.07 7.46
C LEU A 62 4.70 25.46 7.51
N TYR A 63 5.15 26.29 8.44
CA TYR A 63 4.74 27.69 8.48
C TYR A 63 5.89 28.57 8.96
N GLU A 64 6.04 29.74 8.34
CA GLU A 64 7.08 30.71 8.67
C GLU A 64 6.56 32.14 8.54
N PRO A 65 7.05 33.11 9.32
CA PRO A 65 6.62 34.50 9.20
C PRO A 65 7.07 35.06 7.84
N VAL A 66 6.23 35.87 7.19
CA VAL A 66 6.56 36.51 5.89
C VAL A 66 7.81 37.38 6.01
N SER A 67 8.00 38.02 7.16
CA SER A 67 9.19 38.80 7.50
C SER A 67 9.65 38.48 8.92
N LYS A 68 10.93 38.11 9.07
CA LYS A 68 11.54 37.83 10.38
C LYS A 68 11.60 39.07 11.29
N GLU A 69 11.66 40.26 10.72
CA GLU A 69 11.75 41.53 11.44
C GLU A 69 10.39 42.01 11.95
N ARG A 70 9.30 41.60 11.28
CA ARG A 70 7.92 41.95 11.65
C ARG A 70 7.01 40.73 11.53
N PRO A 71 7.07 39.79 12.50
CA PRO A 71 6.28 38.56 12.46
C PRO A 71 4.78 38.80 12.38
N SER A 72 4.30 39.91 12.93
CA SER A 72 2.87 40.30 12.92
C SER A 72 2.32 40.65 11.53
N LYS A 73 3.16 40.76 10.49
CA LYS A 73 2.72 41.05 9.11
C LYS A 73 2.16 39.84 8.34
N GLY A 74 2.07 38.68 8.98
CA GLY A 74 1.50 37.47 8.41
C GLY A 74 2.48 36.31 8.29
N GLY A 75 1.97 35.16 7.86
CA GLY A 75 2.73 33.92 7.73
C GLY A 75 2.53 33.25 6.37
N LEU A 76 3.56 32.53 5.93
CA LEU A 76 3.49 31.60 4.82
C LEU A 76 3.15 30.22 5.38
N LEU A 77 2.00 29.68 5.00
CA LEU A 77 1.60 28.30 5.25
C LEU A 77 1.95 27.46 4.03
N VAL A 78 2.82 26.47 4.19
CA VAL A 78 3.29 25.58 3.14
C VAL A 78 2.81 24.15 3.42
N LEU A 79 2.00 23.62 2.50
CA LEU A 79 1.50 22.25 2.55
C LEU A 79 2.24 21.41 1.50
N LYS A 80 2.95 20.39 1.97
CA LYS A 80 3.53 19.36 1.10
C LYS A 80 2.57 18.17 1.09
N CYS A 81 2.08 17.81 -0.09
CA CYS A 81 1.11 16.74 -0.26
C CYS A 81 1.79 15.43 -0.67
N LYS A 82 1.14 14.30 -0.38
CA LYS A 82 1.61 12.94 -0.71
C LYS A 82 1.73 12.69 -2.23
N ASN A 83 1.06 13.50 -3.05
CA ASN A 83 1.16 13.48 -4.50
C ASN A 83 2.22 14.48 -5.04
N PHE A 84 3.18 14.89 -4.20
CA PHE A 84 4.26 15.82 -4.52
C PHE A 84 3.84 17.26 -4.85
N MET A 85 2.54 17.60 -4.72
CA MET A 85 2.09 18.98 -4.83
C MET A 85 2.55 19.80 -3.62
N ILE A 86 3.05 21.00 -3.90
CA ILE A 86 3.41 21.98 -2.87
C ILE A 86 2.48 23.18 -3.01
N ILE A 87 1.70 23.44 -1.97
CA ILE A 87 0.76 24.56 -1.90
C ILE A 87 1.30 25.57 -0.91
N VAL A 88 1.31 26.84 -1.30
CA VAL A 88 1.81 27.95 -0.46
C VAL A 88 0.72 29.00 -0.36
N PHE A 89 0.25 29.22 0.86
CA PHE A 89 -0.68 30.27 1.22
C PHE A 89 0.05 31.36 1.99
N GLU A 90 -0.23 32.61 1.67
CA GLU A 90 0.17 33.77 2.47
C GLU A 90 -1.05 34.25 3.25
N ILE A 91 -0.95 34.20 4.58
CA ILE A 91 -2.02 34.54 5.52
C ILE A 91 -1.64 35.86 6.21
N PRO A 92 -2.51 36.90 6.20
CA PRO A 92 -2.17 38.22 6.74
C PRO A 92 -1.91 38.27 8.25
N ASN A 93 -2.55 37.37 9.00
CA ASN A 93 -2.41 37.28 10.46
C ASN A 93 -1.54 36.08 10.84
N TRP A 94 -0.48 36.32 11.61
CA TRP A 94 0.43 35.28 12.07
C TRP A 94 -0.24 34.26 12.99
N ASP A 95 -1.07 34.71 13.93
CA ASP A 95 -1.73 33.83 14.90
C ASP A 95 -2.74 32.91 14.19
N GLU A 96 -3.48 33.44 13.21
CA GLU A 96 -4.37 32.64 12.35
C GLU A 96 -3.60 31.64 11.48
N CYS A 97 -2.42 32.03 10.97
CA CYS A 97 -1.55 31.12 10.21
C CYS A 97 -1.09 29.94 11.08
N GLN A 98 -0.64 30.23 12.31
CA GLN A 98 -0.21 29.19 13.25
C GLN A 98 -1.38 28.28 13.66
N ALA A 99 -2.56 28.85 13.94
CA ALA A 99 -3.75 28.09 14.29
C ALA A 99 -4.21 27.18 13.14
N ALA A 100 -4.20 27.70 11.89
CA ALA A 100 -4.54 26.91 10.71
C ALA A 100 -3.52 25.78 10.49
N ALA A 101 -2.22 26.06 10.66
CA ALA A 101 -1.16 25.07 10.55
C ALA A 101 -1.32 23.93 11.57
N ARG A 102 -1.54 24.25 12.85
CA ARG A 102 -1.77 23.27 13.92
C ARG A 102 -3.03 22.44 13.69
N SER A 103 -4.10 23.07 13.21
CA SER A 103 -5.35 22.39 12.86
C SER A 103 -5.12 21.36 11.75
N ILE A 104 -4.49 21.77 10.64
CA ILE A 104 -4.20 20.88 9.50
C ILE A 104 -3.24 19.77 9.91
N GLU A 105 -2.20 20.08 10.68
CA GLU A 105 -1.22 19.10 11.16
C GLU A 105 -1.86 18.04 12.06
N THR A 106 -2.75 18.46 12.97
CA THR A 106 -3.49 17.54 13.84
C THR A 106 -4.42 16.66 13.01
N LEU A 107 -5.21 17.26 12.10
CA LEU A 107 -6.17 16.55 11.24
C LEU A 107 -5.49 15.60 10.24
N SER A 108 -4.29 15.93 9.74
CA SER A 108 -3.55 15.07 8.82
C SER A 108 -2.98 13.81 9.51
N ASN A 109 -2.75 13.89 10.83
CA ASN A 109 -2.08 12.85 11.63
C ASN A 109 -3.04 12.05 12.54
N ILE A 110 -4.35 12.09 12.31
CA ILE A 110 -5.30 11.26 13.07
C ILE A 110 -5.06 9.78 12.76
N ASN A 111 -4.82 8.99 13.81
CA ASN A 111 -4.41 7.58 13.66
C ASN A 111 -5.58 6.59 13.66
N SER A 112 -6.79 6.98 14.08
CA SER A 112 -7.95 6.07 14.04
C SER A 112 -8.60 6.04 12.65
N CYS A 113 -8.94 4.84 12.17
CA CYS A 113 -9.72 4.67 10.95
C CYS A 113 -11.17 5.13 11.11
N ASP A 114 -11.71 5.18 12.33
CA ASP A 114 -13.08 5.63 12.61
C ASP A 114 -13.35 7.09 12.17
N HIS A 115 -12.27 7.85 11.96
CA HIS A 115 -12.30 9.24 11.53
C HIS A 115 -11.94 9.41 10.04
N ASP A 116 -11.66 8.33 9.31
CA ASP A 116 -11.34 8.41 7.89
C ASP A 116 -12.56 8.82 7.07
N TYR A 117 -12.35 9.70 6.09
CA TYR A 117 -13.41 10.29 5.27
C TYR A 117 -14.38 9.27 4.62
N PRO A 118 -13.95 8.09 4.13
CA PRO A 118 -14.86 7.09 3.56
C PRO A 118 -16.03 6.69 4.47
N PHE A 119 -15.87 6.73 5.80
CA PHE A 119 -16.96 6.43 6.74
C PHE A 119 -18.01 7.56 6.88
N TYR A 120 -17.65 8.78 6.46
CA TYR A 120 -18.51 9.97 6.50
C TYR A 120 -19.01 10.37 5.10
N TYR A 121 -18.46 9.74 4.05
CA TYR A 121 -18.82 10.04 2.68
C TYR A 121 -20.28 9.68 2.40
N ARG A 122 -21.04 10.67 1.93
CA ARG A 122 -22.41 10.48 1.45
C ARG A 122 -22.40 10.57 -0.07
N CYS A 123 -22.70 9.45 -0.72
CA CYS A 123 -22.79 9.39 -2.18
C CYS A 123 -23.91 10.33 -2.66
N SER A 124 -23.56 11.29 -3.51
CA SER A 124 -24.50 12.26 -4.09
C SER A 124 -25.24 11.72 -5.31
N PHE A 125 -24.88 10.54 -5.80
CA PHE A 125 -25.45 9.90 -6.98
C PHE A 125 -26.00 8.51 -6.65
N GLN A 126 -26.86 8.00 -7.52
CA GLN A 126 -27.38 6.65 -7.39
C GLN A 126 -26.29 5.63 -7.74
N VAL A 127 -25.97 4.76 -6.79
CA VAL A 127 -25.05 3.65 -7.00
C VAL A 127 -25.77 2.59 -7.85
N LEU A 128 -25.29 2.36 -9.07
CA LEU A 128 -25.87 1.38 -10.00
C LEU A 128 -25.39 -0.04 -9.70
N ASP A 129 -24.11 -0.19 -9.36
CA ASP A 129 -23.47 -1.47 -9.09
C ASP A 129 -22.80 -1.46 -7.70
N ASP A 130 -22.87 -2.59 -7.01
CA ASP A 130 -22.20 -2.78 -5.72
C ASP A 130 -20.71 -3.08 -5.93
N GLY A 131 -19.87 -2.07 -5.74
CA GLY A 131 -18.42 -2.19 -5.86
C GLY A 131 -17.79 -3.24 -4.94
N TRP A 132 -18.44 -3.60 -3.82
CA TRP A 132 -17.96 -4.68 -2.94
C TRP A 132 -18.09 -6.06 -3.56
N LYS A 133 -18.99 -6.22 -4.53
CA LYS A 133 -19.21 -7.46 -5.28
C LYS A 133 -18.47 -7.48 -6.62
N ALA A 134 -17.71 -6.43 -6.95
CA ALA A 134 -16.93 -6.39 -8.18
C ALA A 134 -15.85 -7.49 -8.22
N PHE A 135 -15.43 -8.00 -7.08
CA PHE A 135 -14.52 -9.13 -6.95
C PHE A 135 -15.05 -10.15 -5.93
N ASP A 136 -15.54 -11.29 -6.42
CA ASP A 136 -15.94 -12.42 -5.59
C ASP A 136 -14.80 -13.44 -5.48
N SER A 137 -14.29 -13.61 -4.25
CA SER A 137 -13.20 -14.55 -3.98
C SER A 137 -13.56 -16.01 -4.22
N GLU A 138 -14.82 -16.41 -3.99
CA GLU A 138 -15.28 -17.78 -4.20
C GLU A 138 -15.39 -18.08 -5.69
N GLU A 139 -15.87 -17.13 -6.49
CA GLU A 139 -15.90 -17.27 -7.95
C GLU A 139 -14.48 -17.36 -8.54
N GLU A 140 -13.55 -16.53 -8.09
CA GLU A 140 -12.16 -16.59 -8.58
C GLU A 140 -11.46 -17.88 -8.15
N PHE A 141 -11.74 -18.37 -6.93
CA PHE A 141 -11.24 -19.68 -6.49
C PHE A 141 -11.84 -20.81 -7.31
N ALA A 142 -13.15 -20.80 -7.59
CA ALA A 142 -13.78 -21.80 -8.45
C ALA A 142 -13.15 -21.79 -9.85
N ARG A 143 -12.95 -20.61 -10.43
CA ARG A 143 -12.28 -20.43 -11.73
C ARG A 143 -10.86 -20.98 -11.72
N LEU A 144 -10.09 -20.74 -10.66
CA LEU A 144 -8.74 -21.27 -10.50
C LEU A 144 -8.74 -22.78 -10.34
N ILE A 145 -9.62 -23.35 -9.51
CA ILE A 145 -9.71 -24.81 -9.33
C ILE A 145 -10.07 -25.52 -10.64
N VAL A 146 -11.02 -24.99 -11.41
CA VAL A 146 -11.36 -25.52 -12.75
C VAL A 146 -10.16 -25.49 -13.70
N ARG A 147 -9.27 -24.50 -13.57
CA ARG A 147 -8.03 -24.43 -14.37
C ARG A 147 -6.94 -25.38 -13.88
N CYS A 148 -6.85 -25.57 -12.56
CA CYS A 148 -5.87 -26.41 -11.89
C CYS A 148 -6.17 -27.90 -12.01
N GLY A 149 -7.43 -28.27 -12.25
CA GLY A 149 -7.86 -29.67 -12.16
C GLY A 149 -7.60 -30.21 -10.76
N ASP A 150 -7.04 -31.41 -10.65
CA ASP A 150 -6.84 -32.10 -9.37
C ASP A 150 -5.52 -31.77 -8.63
N ALA A 151 -4.75 -30.79 -9.12
CA ALA A 151 -3.44 -30.45 -8.56
C ALA A 151 -3.51 -29.61 -7.27
N PHE A 152 -4.58 -28.83 -7.11
CA PHE A 152 -4.76 -27.89 -6.00
C PHE A 152 -6.11 -28.08 -5.31
N ARG A 153 -6.19 -27.70 -4.04
CA ARG A 153 -7.41 -27.68 -3.24
C ARG A 153 -7.57 -26.36 -2.52
N ILE A 154 -8.81 -26.02 -2.19
CA ILE A 154 -9.12 -24.93 -1.27
C ILE A 154 -8.95 -25.47 0.16
N SER A 155 -8.26 -24.71 1.00
CA SER A 155 -8.06 -24.98 2.42
C SER A 155 -8.67 -23.86 3.25
N SER A 156 -9.38 -24.24 4.31
CA SER A 156 -9.91 -23.34 5.34
C SER A 156 -8.97 -23.25 6.55
N VAL A 157 -7.68 -23.59 6.40
CA VAL A 157 -6.70 -23.58 7.50
C VAL A 157 -6.59 -22.22 8.19
N ASN A 158 -6.89 -21.13 7.47
CA ASN A 158 -6.81 -19.76 7.96
C ASN A 158 -8.17 -19.15 8.32
N GLU A 159 -9.20 -19.97 8.51
CA GLU A 159 -10.51 -19.51 8.96
C GLU A 159 -10.41 -18.71 10.27
N GLY A 160 -11.06 -17.55 10.33
CA GLY A 160 -10.93 -16.60 11.43
C GLY A 160 -9.53 -15.99 11.56
N PHE A 161 -8.73 -15.98 10.47
CA PHE A 161 -7.39 -15.38 10.41
C PHE A 161 -6.39 -15.94 11.43
N LYS A 162 -6.60 -17.17 11.90
CA LYS A 162 -5.89 -17.77 13.04
C LYS A 162 -4.43 -18.13 12.75
N VAL A 163 -4.10 -18.47 11.51
CA VAL A 163 -2.75 -18.94 11.13
C VAL A 163 -1.91 -17.82 10.55
N CYS A 164 -2.49 -17.00 9.68
CA CYS A 164 -1.86 -15.82 9.10
C CYS A 164 -2.88 -14.66 9.05
N PRO A 165 -2.74 -13.64 9.91
CA PRO A 165 -3.65 -12.50 9.95
C PRO A 165 -3.72 -11.67 8.67
N SER A 166 -2.72 -11.78 7.80
CA SER A 166 -2.62 -11.00 6.56
C SER A 166 -2.98 -11.79 5.28
N TYR A 167 -3.43 -13.03 5.43
CA TYR A 167 -3.96 -13.85 4.34
C TYR A 167 -5.48 -13.89 4.40
N PRO A 168 -6.16 -14.20 3.27
CA PRO A 168 -7.59 -14.49 3.28
C PRO A 168 -7.90 -15.74 4.13
N GLU A 169 -9.16 -15.90 4.53
CA GLU A 169 -9.61 -17.04 5.35
C GLU A 169 -9.50 -18.37 4.61
N LYS A 170 -9.80 -18.36 3.31
CA LYS A 170 -9.64 -19.51 2.40
C LYS A 170 -8.41 -19.29 1.51
N VAL A 171 -7.60 -20.33 1.34
CA VAL A 171 -6.36 -20.29 0.55
C VAL A 171 -6.28 -21.51 -0.37
N ILE A 172 -5.62 -21.35 -1.52
CA ILE A 172 -5.41 -22.46 -2.46
C ILE A 172 -4.01 -23.05 -2.26
N VAL A 173 -3.96 -24.36 -2.04
CA VAL A 173 -2.76 -25.12 -1.69
C VAL A 173 -2.68 -26.44 -2.49
N PRO A 174 -1.50 -27.09 -2.58
CA PRO A 174 -1.39 -28.35 -3.30
C PRO A 174 -2.28 -29.43 -2.69
N LYS A 175 -2.96 -30.24 -3.52
CA LYS A 175 -3.95 -31.22 -3.04
C LYS A 175 -3.37 -32.23 -2.04
N GLY A 176 -2.12 -32.66 -2.24
CA GLY A 176 -1.42 -33.64 -1.40
C GLY A 176 -0.89 -33.11 -0.07
N ILE A 177 -1.01 -31.81 0.19
CA ILE A 177 -0.54 -31.18 1.44
C ILE A 177 -1.72 -31.03 2.40
N GLY A 178 -1.61 -31.60 3.60
CA GLY A 178 -2.60 -31.45 4.67
C GLY A 178 -2.47 -30.13 5.42
N ASP A 179 -3.53 -29.71 6.12
CA ASP A 179 -3.54 -28.42 6.84
C ASP A 179 -2.51 -28.35 7.98
N ASP A 180 -2.12 -29.48 8.57
CA ASP A 180 -1.07 -29.53 9.60
C ASP A 180 0.31 -29.12 9.06
N TYR A 181 0.61 -29.47 7.80
CA TYR A 181 1.83 -29.02 7.13
C TYR A 181 1.83 -27.50 6.94
N LEU A 182 0.67 -26.93 6.60
CA LEU A 182 0.52 -25.49 6.41
C LEU A 182 0.73 -24.75 7.73
N ARG A 183 0.15 -25.25 8.83
CA ARG A 183 0.34 -24.68 10.18
C ARG A 183 1.81 -24.69 10.59
N ILE A 184 2.53 -25.79 10.35
CA ILE A 184 3.96 -25.90 10.68
C ILE A 184 4.79 -24.97 9.78
N SER A 185 4.55 -24.96 8.46
CA SER A 185 5.21 -24.03 7.52
C SER A 185 4.97 -22.56 7.90
N ALA A 186 3.78 -22.23 8.39
CA ALA A 186 3.45 -20.88 8.87
C ALA A 186 4.34 -20.46 10.05
N THR A 187 4.74 -21.37 10.94
CA THR A 187 5.69 -21.03 12.04
C THR A 187 7.12 -20.77 11.54
N PHE A 188 7.45 -21.28 10.36
CA PHE A 188 8.76 -21.12 9.74
C PHE A 188 8.84 -19.93 8.77
N ARG A 189 7.71 -19.28 8.46
CA ARG A 189 7.63 -18.19 7.48
C ARG A 189 7.32 -16.87 8.17
N ASP A 190 7.99 -15.81 7.74
CA ASP A 190 7.83 -14.46 8.27
C ASP A 190 6.39 -13.95 8.07
N GLY A 191 5.82 -13.36 9.11
CA GLY A 191 4.40 -13.00 9.20
C GLY A 191 3.44 -14.18 9.05
N SER A 192 3.93 -15.41 9.25
CA SER A 192 3.19 -16.66 9.06
C SER A 192 2.63 -16.87 7.66
N ARG A 193 3.24 -16.22 6.67
CA ARG A 193 2.84 -16.27 5.25
C ARG A 193 3.39 -17.52 4.60
N PHE A 194 2.76 -18.66 4.82
CA PHE A 194 3.11 -19.93 4.18
C PHE A 194 2.87 -19.90 2.65
N PRO A 195 3.46 -20.82 1.86
CA PRO A 195 3.27 -20.86 0.40
C PRO A 195 1.80 -21.10 0.00
N VAL A 196 1.25 -20.17 -0.77
CA VAL A 196 -0.11 -20.24 -1.34
C VAL A 196 -0.08 -19.94 -2.83
N LEU A 197 -1.01 -20.53 -3.59
CA LEU A 197 -1.14 -20.33 -5.03
C LEU A 197 -1.62 -18.91 -5.35
N SER A 198 -0.91 -18.22 -6.23
CA SER A 198 -1.31 -16.92 -6.81
C SER A 198 -1.83 -17.07 -8.25
N TYR A 199 -1.21 -17.96 -9.03
CA TYR A 199 -1.56 -18.14 -10.44
C TYR A 199 -1.21 -19.55 -10.92
N PHE A 200 -2.02 -20.07 -11.85
CA PHE A 200 -1.79 -21.36 -12.49
C PHE A 200 -1.96 -21.29 -14.00
N HIS A 201 -0.94 -21.73 -14.74
CA HIS A 201 -0.97 -21.82 -16.18
C HIS A 201 -1.41 -23.21 -16.64
N LYS A 202 -2.63 -23.32 -17.19
CA LYS A 202 -3.28 -24.59 -17.51
C LYS A 202 -2.51 -25.46 -18.51
N HIS A 203 -1.86 -24.85 -19.51
CA HIS A 203 -1.18 -25.56 -20.60
C HIS A 203 0.16 -26.15 -20.15
N THR A 204 1.03 -25.34 -19.55
CA THR A 204 2.36 -25.81 -19.09
C THR A 204 2.34 -26.43 -17.70
N LYS A 205 1.19 -26.38 -17.00
CA LYS A 205 1.03 -26.81 -15.61
C LYS A 205 1.98 -26.09 -14.64
N SER A 206 2.45 -24.91 -15.01
CA SER A 206 3.30 -24.07 -14.16
C SER A 206 2.44 -23.27 -13.19
N CYS A 207 2.96 -23.03 -11.98
CA CYS A 207 2.28 -22.24 -10.96
C CYS A 207 3.19 -21.13 -10.44
N ILE A 208 2.57 -20.06 -9.96
CA ILE A 208 3.23 -19.00 -9.20
C ILE A 208 2.65 -19.06 -7.79
N LEU A 209 3.55 -19.14 -6.81
CA LEU A 209 3.20 -19.07 -5.41
C LEU A 209 3.76 -17.80 -4.80
N ARG A 210 3.13 -17.37 -3.71
CA ARG A 210 3.62 -16.29 -2.84
C ARG A 210 3.77 -16.81 -1.42
N CYS A 211 4.78 -16.32 -0.72
CA CYS A 211 5.04 -16.62 0.69
C CYS A 211 5.88 -15.50 1.33
N GLY A 212 5.99 -15.54 2.66
CA GLY A 212 7.00 -14.78 3.39
C GLY A 212 8.37 -15.45 3.28
N GLN A 213 9.42 -14.68 3.56
CA GLN A 213 10.76 -15.24 3.72
C GLN A 213 10.78 -16.28 4.86
N PRO A 214 11.59 -17.34 4.78
CA PRO A 214 11.69 -18.30 5.87
C PRO A 214 12.62 -17.81 6.98
N LEU A 215 12.34 -18.31 8.18
CA LEU A 215 12.97 -17.90 9.44
C LEU A 215 14.18 -18.80 9.77
N ILE A 216 15.09 -18.93 8.81
CA ILE A 216 16.26 -19.81 8.92
C ILE A 216 17.22 -19.36 10.02
N GLY A 217 17.47 -18.05 10.08
CA GLY A 217 18.39 -17.44 11.03
C GLY A 217 19.85 -17.90 10.94
N PRO A 218 20.68 -17.54 11.93
CA PRO A 218 22.11 -17.85 11.93
C PRO A 218 22.39 -19.35 12.13
N THR A 219 21.47 -20.09 12.75
CA THR A 219 21.60 -21.53 13.02
C THR A 219 21.20 -22.42 11.84
N ASN A 220 20.87 -21.81 10.69
CA ASN A 220 20.51 -22.52 9.46
C ASN A 220 19.33 -23.49 9.65
N ARG A 221 18.28 -23.05 10.36
CA ARG A 221 17.07 -23.85 10.63
C ARG A 221 16.43 -24.31 9.33
N ARG A 222 15.87 -25.53 9.34
CA ARG A 222 15.12 -26.12 8.24
C ARG A 222 13.76 -26.58 8.73
N CYS A 223 12.77 -26.53 7.85
CA CYS A 223 11.42 -27.04 8.10
C CYS A 223 11.09 -28.09 7.04
N LYS A 224 10.88 -29.33 7.48
CA LYS A 224 10.61 -30.46 6.59
C LYS A 224 9.26 -30.30 5.90
N GLU A 225 8.28 -29.78 6.62
CA GLU A 225 6.92 -29.54 6.15
C GLU A 225 6.90 -28.47 5.06
N ASP A 226 7.60 -27.35 5.29
CA ASP A 226 7.78 -26.27 4.29
C ASP A 226 8.47 -26.80 3.03
N GLU A 227 9.56 -27.55 3.18
CA GLU A 227 10.24 -28.17 2.05
C GLU A 227 9.36 -29.16 1.29
N ASN A 228 8.51 -29.92 1.98
CA ASN A 228 7.60 -30.87 1.35
C ASN A 228 6.51 -30.16 0.56
N ILE A 229 6.00 -29.01 1.04
CA ILE A 229 5.10 -28.15 0.28
C ILE A 229 5.77 -27.73 -1.03
N LEU A 230 6.99 -27.17 -0.95
CA LEU A 230 7.72 -26.74 -2.13
C LEU A 230 8.03 -27.89 -3.10
N LYS A 231 8.45 -29.05 -2.58
CA LYS A 231 8.73 -30.25 -3.40
C LYS A 231 7.48 -30.76 -4.12
N SER A 232 6.31 -30.69 -3.50
CA SER A 232 5.05 -31.13 -4.12
C SER A 232 4.66 -30.34 -5.38
N LEU A 233 5.28 -29.18 -5.56
CA LEU A 233 5.00 -28.23 -6.65
C LEU A 233 6.02 -28.30 -7.79
N LEU A 234 7.11 -29.05 -7.63
CA LEU A 234 8.17 -29.12 -8.63
C LEU A 234 7.79 -30.10 -9.74
N ASN A 235 7.51 -29.57 -10.93
CA ASN A 235 7.41 -30.38 -12.13
C ASN A 235 8.82 -30.72 -12.63
N HIS A 236 9.11 -32.01 -12.81
CA HIS A 236 10.44 -32.50 -13.25
C HIS A 236 11.62 -31.99 -12.40
N ASN A 237 11.41 -31.80 -11.08
CA ASN A 237 12.40 -31.25 -10.14
C ASN A 237 12.94 -29.86 -10.52
N ARG A 238 12.20 -29.08 -11.32
CA ARG A 238 12.56 -27.71 -11.69
C ARG A 238 11.60 -26.73 -11.05
N GLY A 239 12.17 -25.75 -10.36
CA GLY A 239 11.47 -24.63 -9.76
C GLY A 239 12.45 -23.50 -9.50
N THR A 240 11.92 -22.29 -9.45
CA THR A 240 12.72 -21.08 -9.21
C THR A 240 12.10 -20.34 -8.05
N ILE A 241 12.95 -19.92 -7.11
CA ILE A 241 12.55 -18.97 -6.08
C ILE A 241 13.09 -17.61 -6.46
N ILE A 242 12.21 -16.62 -6.45
CA ILE A 242 12.52 -15.23 -6.80
C ILE A 242 12.44 -14.42 -5.52
N ASP A 243 13.60 -14.08 -4.95
CA ASP A 243 13.69 -13.07 -3.89
C ASP A 243 13.88 -11.71 -4.55
N THR A 244 12.95 -10.79 -4.30
CA THR A 244 12.96 -9.46 -4.93
C THR A 244 13.89 -8.47 -4.23
N ARG A 245 14.59 -8.87 -3.16
CA ARG A 245 15.50 -8.00 -2.41
C ARG A 245 16.90 -8.01 -3.00
N ALA A 246 17.63 -6.92 -2.78
CA ALA A 246 19.07 -6.90 -3.01
C ALA A 246 19.78 -7.93 -2.10
N ILE A 247 20.82 -8.58 -2.61
CA ILE A 247 21.55 -9.66 -1.91
C ILE A 247 22.00 -9.23 -0.52
N GLN A 248 22.55 -8.02 -0.38
CA GLN A 248 23.03 -7.49 0.89
C GLN A 248 21.90 -7.38 1.93
N ILE A 249 20.69 -6.98 1.49
CA ILE A 249 19.51 -6.89 2.36
C ILE A 249 19.05 -8.29 2.78
N ALA A 250 19.06 -9.26 1.86
CA ALA A 250 18.71 -10.64 2.17
C ALA A 250 19.71 -11.28 3.16
N GLN A 251 21.01 -11.06 2.97
CA GLN A 251 22.06 -11.51 3.90
C GLN A 251 21.95 -10.87 5.28
N ASN A 252 21.63 -9.57 5.35
CA ASN A 252 21.37 -8.87 6.62
C ASN A 252 20.08 -9.34 7.29
N ALA A 253 19.09 -9.79 6.53
CA ALA A 253 17.91 -10.41 7.09
C ALA A 253 18.27 -11.75 7.76
N ARG A 254 19.23 -12.52 7.19
CA ARG A 254 19.71 -13.80 7.75
C ARG A 254 20.26 -13.65 9.16
N SER A 255 21.10 -12.64 9.37
CA SER A 255 21.69 -12.36 10.68
C SER A 255 20.64 -11.95 11.71
N LYS A 256 19.50 -11.40 11.25
CA LYS A 256 18.31 -11.09 12.07
C LYS A 256 17.29 -12.21 12.14
N GLY A 257 17.58 -13.42 11.65
CA GLY A 257 16.65 -14.55 11.72
C GLY A 257 15.94 -14.95 10.43
N HIS A 258 16.14 -14.24 9.31
CA HIS A 258 15.26 -14.28 8.14
C HIS A 258 16.03 -14.47 6.82
N PHE A 259 16.05 -15.66 6.22
CA PHE A 259 16.72 -15.89 4.92
C PHE A 259 16.30 -17.22 4.29
N GLU A 260 16.52 -17.39 2.98
CA GLU A 260 16.42 -18.66 2.24
C GLU A 260 17.80 -19.31 2.02
N GLY A 261 18.06 -20.36 2.77
CA GLY A 261 19.07 -21.38 2.54
C GLY A 261 18.33 -22.70 2.43
N ILE A 262 17.53 -22.86 1.38
CA ILE A 262 16.79 -24.10 1.13
C ILE A 262 17.76 -25.09 0.49
N ALA A 263 18.00 -26.22 1.16
CA ALA A 263 18.82 -27.33 0.67
C ALA A 263 18.05 -28.20 -0.35
N ILE A 264 17.37 -27.55 -1.29
CA ILE A 264 16.80 -28.18 -2.49
C ILE A 264 17.60 -27.56 -3.63
N LYS A 265 18.08 -28.38 -4.57
CA LYS A 265 18.77 -27.94 -5.80
C LYS A 265 17.78 -27.18 -6.69
N LEU A 266 17.38 -25.98 -6.25
CA LEU A 266 16.57 -25.01 -6.96
C LEU A 266 17.56 -23.96 -7.46
N SER A 267 17.48 -23.63 -8.73
CA SER A 267 18.18 -22.45 -9.24
C SER A 267 17.57 -21.23 -8.54
N VAL A 268 18.27 -20.72 -7.53
CA VAL A 268 18.14 -19.32 -7.15
C VAL A 268 18.67 -18.58 -8.38
N ILE A 269 17.77 -17.95 -9.13
CA ILE A 269 18.20 -17.07 -10.22
C ILE A 269 18.79 -15.84 -9.56
N ASP A 270 20.11 -15.82 -9.52
CA ASP A 270 20.94 -14.75 -9.01
C ASP A 270 20.92 -13.61 -10.04
N PHE A 271 20.23 -12.52 -9.71
CA PHE A 271 20.09 -11.37 -10.60
C PHE A 271 21.35 -10.48 -10.66
N THR A 272 22.48 -10.90 -10.08
CA THR A 272 23.66 -10.03 -9.99
C THR A 272 24.79 -10.31 -10.97
N ASN A 273 24.75 -11.38 -11.79
CA ASN A 273 25.80 -11.62 -12.78
C ASN A 273 25.28 -12.23 -14.10
N GLY A 274 24.98 -11.35 -15.08
CA GLY A 274 24.99 -11.65 -16.51
C GLY A 274 23.73 -12.32 -17.10
N CYS A 275 22.83 -11.49 -17.65
CA CYS A 275 21.63 -11.83 -18.47
C CYS A 275 20.52 -12.56 -17.68
N LEU A 276 19.32 -12.04 -17.42
CA LEU A 276 18.41 -11.21 -18.21
C LEU A 276 17.78 -10.16 -17.28
N TRP A 277 17.79 -8.90 -17.71
CA TRP A 277 17.20 -7.79 -16.96
C TRP A 277 15.68 -7.90 -16.94
N ILE A 278 15.08 -8.01 -15.76
CA ILE A 278 13.79 -7.36 -15.51
C ILE A 278 14.09 -6.24 -14.53
N PHE A 279 14.38 -5.06 -15.08
CA PHE A 279 14.38 -3.83 -14.33
C PHE A 279 13.00 -3.65 -13.70
N CYS A 280 12.91 -3.66 -12.37
CA CYS A 280 11.84 -2.92 -11.69
C CYS A 280 12.45 -1.63 -11.13
N CYS A 281 12.87 -0.74 -12.05
CA CYS A 281 13.16 0.65 -11.73
C CYS A 281 13.13 1.52 -12.99
N HIS A 282 11.96 2.05 -13.32
CA HIS A 282 11.81 3.45 -13.77
C HIS A 282 10.37 3.93 -13.57
N ASN A 283 10.25 4.95 -12.70
CA ASN A 283 9.15 5.91 -12.54
C ASN A 283 7.71 5.41 -12.31
N HIS A 284 7.31 5.51 -11.04
CA HIS A 284 6.00 5.91 -10.54
C HIS A 284 4.75 5.37 -11.26
N CYS A 285 4.33 4.15 -10.92
CA CYS A 285 2.93 3.77 -10.73
C CYS A 285 2.87 2.50 -9.87
N PHE A 286 2.20 2.60 -8.72
CA PHE A 286 1.93 1.49 -7.80
C PHE A 286 0.70 0.72 -8.31
N GLU A 287 0.92 -0.23 -9.20
CA GLU A 287 -0.01 -1.35 -9.40
C GLU A 287 0.84 -2.60 -9.66
N ILE A 288 0.84 -3.55 -8.72
CA ILE A 288 1.45 -4.86 -8.91
C ILE A 288 0.51 -5.66 -9.80
N LEU A 289 0.54 -5.34 -11.09
CA LEU A 289 0.03 -6.18 -12.17
C LEU A 289 1.24 -7.00 -12.65
N ILE A 290 1.47 -8.17 -12.04
CA ILE A 290 2.43 -9.14 -12.58
C ILE A 290 1.76 -9.78 -13.80
N ALA A 291 1.80 -9.03 -14.91
CA ALA A 291 1.45 -9.48 -16.23
C ALA A 291 2.75 -9.72 -17.01
N PHE A 292 2.95 -11.00 -17.37
CA PHE A 292 3.74 -11.52 -18.49
C PHE A 292 5.15 -10.95 -18.70
N TYR A 293 6.17 -11.82 -18.58
CA TYR A 293 6.98 -12.11 -19.77
C TYR A 293 7.52 -13.54 -19.72
N LEU A 294 7.14 -14.27 -20.76
CA LEU A 294 7.62 -15.56 -21.19
C LEU A 294 9.14 -15.47 -21.41
N VAL A 295 9.92 -16.35 -20.78
CA VAL A 295 11.19 -16.79 -21.37
C VAL A 295 11.15 -18.30 -21.44
N MET A 296 10.57 -18.76 -22.54
CA MET A 296 11.04 -19.97 -23.19
C MET A 296 12.51 -19.78 -23.52
N VAL A 297 13.37 -20.69 -23.06
CA VAL A 297 14.54 -21.09 -23.85
C VAL A 297 14.57 -22.61 -23.83
N ALA A 298 14.71 -23.15 -25.04
CA ALA A 298 14.80 -24.55 -25.40
C ALA A 298 15.90 -25.31 -24.64
#